data_AF-A0A2H0R6D0-F1
#
_entry.id   AF-A0A2H0R6D0-F1
#
_cell.length_a   1.000
_cell.length_b   1.000
_cell.length_c   1.000
_cell.angle_alpha   90.00
_cell.angle_beta   90.00
_cell.angle_gamma   90.00
#
_symmetry.space_group_name_H-M   'P 1'
#
loop_
_entity.id
_entity.type
_entity.pdbx_description
1 polymer ?
#
loop_
_entity_poly.entity_id
_entity_poly.type
_entity_poly.pdbx_seq_one_letter_code
_entity_poly.pdbx_strand_id
1 'polypeptide(L)'
;MKNIAKRNQINFKRANMPSFQILKKDKKTRARLGIFKTSHGDINTPSYVFVGTYGKFLHLSPRDIKKTKTQVVIANTFHLWKSVIKHRNTKKTFLTKSFGLNIPTMTDSGGFQVLSLAFDDKNKIGKFITDNARADKNYKRSKIKITEKGVYFKYDEKWKFMGPELSIKLQKKIGADIIFAFDHITSPLDNYKYNKKAVALTDRWAKICLKTHNLNKKDQVLFGIVQGGLFK
;
A
#
# COMPACT_ATOMS: atom_id res chain seq x y z
N MET A 1 -54.65 -25.22 -3.58
CA MET A 1 -53.38 -25.95 -3.39
C MET A 1 -52.20 -25.04 -3.72
N LYS A 2 -51.29 -24.86 -2.75
CA LYS A 2 -49.88 -24.39 -2.88
C LYS A 2 -49.69 -22.97 -3.43
N ASN A 3 -49.55 -21.90 -2.65
CA ASN A 3 -48.60 -21.60 -1.56
C ASN A 3 -47.15 -21.35 -2.03
N ILE A 4 -46.59 -20.22 -1.58
CA ILE A 4 -45.17 -19.93 -1.31
C ILE A 4 -44.27 -19.50 -2.48
N ALA A 5 -43.99 -18.19 -2.59
CA ALA A 5 -42.75 -17.60 -2.05
C ALA A 5 -42.48 -16.19 -2.60
N LYS A 6 -42.64 -15.19 -1.72
CA LYS A 6 -41.79 -14.00 -1.72
C LYS A 6 -40.32 -14.43 -1.81
N ARG A 7 -39.59 -13.98 -2.82
CA ARG A 7 -38.12 -13.87 -2.74
C ARG A 7 -37.72 -12.44 -3.05
N ASN A 8 -37.67 -11.67 -1.96
CA ASN A 8 -36.73 -10.59 -1.67
C ASN A 8 -35.99 -10.02 -2.89
N GLN A 9 -36.46 -8.87 -3.38
CA GLN A 9 -35.58 -7.90 -4.00
C GLN A 9 -34.53 -7.51 -2.95
N ILE A 10 -33.39 -8.20 -2.96
CA ILE A 10 -32.21 -7.74 -2.26
C ILE A 10 -31.74 -6.53 -3.07
N ASN A 11 -32.14 -5.33 -2.62
CA ASN A 11 -31.51 -4.09 -3.00
C ASN A 11 -30.05 -4.13 -2.52
N PHE A 12 -29.18 -4.79 -3.28
CA PHE A 12 -27.76 -4.49 -3.22
C PHE A 12 -27.62 -3.05 -3.70
N LYS A 13 -27.50 -2.10 -2.75
CA LYS A 13 -26.95 -0.77 -3.04
C LYS A 13 -25.72 -1.03 -3.92
N ARG A 14 -25.76 -0.61 -5.19
CA ARG A 14 -24.59 -0.65 -6.07
C ARG A 14 -23.46 -0.02 -5.27
N ALA A 15 -22.42 -0.79 -4.93
CA ALA A 15 -21.19 -0.20 -4.44
C ALA A 15 -20.75 0.78 -5.54
N ASN A 16 -20.78 2.08 -5.22
CA ASN A 16 -20.36 3.11 -6.17
C ASN A 16 -18.92 2.79 -6.56
N MET A 17 -18.64 2.71 -7.87
CA MET A 17 -17.28 2.49 -8.33
C MET A 17 -16.37 3.60 -7.78
N PRO A 18 -15.15 3.25 -7.34
CA PRO A 18 -14.21 4.25 -6.88
C PRO A 18 -13.96 5.30 -7.97
N SER A 19 -13.98 6.59 -7.58
CA SER A 19 -13.86 7.69 -8.54
C SER A 19 -13.26 8.93 -7.90
N PHE A 20 -12.41 9.63 -8.65
CA PHE A 20 -11.79 10.88 -8.21
C PHE A 20 -12.32 12.06 -9.03
N GLN A 21 -12.77 13.10 -8.34
CA GLN A 21 -13.26 14.33 -8.94
C GLN A 21 -12.48 15.53 -8.41
N ILE A 22 -12.02 16.40 -9.30
CA ILE A 22 -11.48 17.72 -8.93
C ILE A 22 -12.66 18.69 -8.86
N LEU A 23 -12.88 19.27 -7.69
CA LEU A 23 -13.93 20.26 -7.44
C LEU A 23 -13.48 21.67 -7.80
N LYS A 24 -12.23 22.02 -7.44
CA LYS A 24 -11.67 23.35 -7.69
C LYS A 24 -10.16 23.24 -7.93
N LYS A 25 -9.66 24.09 -8.82
CA LYS A 25 -8.23 24.31 -9.04
C LYS A 25 -7.92 25.73 -8.63
N ASP A 26 -6.79 25.92 -7.97
CA ASP A 26 -6.27 27.27 -7.75
C ASP A 26 -5.79 27.87 -9.09
N LYS A 27 -5.93 29.18 -9.26
CA LYS A 27 -5.58 29.86 -10.52
C LYS A 27 -4.08 30.15 -10.64
N LYS A 28 -3.36 30.24 -9.51
CA LYS A 28 -1.95 30.67 -9.46
C LYS A 28 -0.99 29.51 -9.21
N THR A 29 -1.49 28.41 -8.65
CA THR A 29 -0.69 27.26 -8.22
C THR A 29 -1.24 25.95 -8.78
N ARG A 30 -0.52 24.84 -8.55
CA ARG A 30 -0.97 23.48 -8.93
C ARG A 30 -1.93 22.85 -7.90
N ALA A 31 -2.40 23.62 -6.92
CA ALA A 31 -3.27 23.12 -5.86
C ALA A 31 -4.65 22.69 -6.40
N ARG A 32 -5.18 21.60 -5.84
CA ARG A 32 -6.45 21.00 -6.26
C ARG A 32 -7.25 20.62 -5.01
N LEU A 33 -8.51 21.03 -4.99
CA LEU A 33 -9.53 20.52 -4.07
C LEU A 33 -10.30 19.43 -4.82
N GLY A 34 -10.45 18.26 -4.21
CA GLY A 34 -11.15 17.15 -4.85
C GLY A 34 -11.76 16.18 -3.86
N ILE A 35 -12.56 15.24 -4.36
CA ILE A 35 -13.16 14.15 -3.59
C ILE A 35 -12.78 12.84 -4.25
N PHE A 36 -12.31 11.88 -3.44
CA PHE A 36 -12.10 10.51 -3.85
C PHE A 36 -13.14 9.61 -3.18
N LYS A 37 -14.05 9.04 -3.97
CA LYS A 37 -15.07 8.10 -3.49
C LYS A 37 -14.49 6.69 -3.39
N THR A 38 -14.70 6.02 -2.26
CA THR A 38 -14.33 4.61 -2.06
C THR A 38 -15.51 3.79 -1.54
N SER A 39 -15.34 2.47 -1.45
CA SER A 39 -16.39 1.56 -0.96
C SER A 39 -16.77 1.81 0.50
N HIS A 40 -15.86 2.34 1.32
CA HIS A 40 -16.08 2.58 2.74
C HIS A 40 -16.23 4.07 3.11
N GLY A 41 -16.33 4.97 2.13
CA GLY A 41 -16.60 6.39 2.35
C GLY A 41 -15.89 7.31 1.35
N ASP A 42 -16.16 8.61 1.46
CA ASP A 42 -15.54 9.63 0.62
C ASP A 42 -14.34 10.26 1.35
N ILE A 43 -13.30 10.61 0.59
CA ILE A 43 -12.08 11.27 1.08
C ILE A 43 -11.97 12.64 0.40
N ASN A 44 -12.10 13.71 1.17
CA ASN A 44 -11.76 15.06 0.70
C ASN A 44 -10.24 15.21 0.57
N THR A 45 -9.77 15.78 -0.53
CA THR A 45 -8.35 15.98 -0.87
C THR A 45 -8.01 17.48 -0.97
N PRO A 46 -6.87 17.95 -0.44
CA PRO A 46 -5.77 17.15 0.16
C PRO A 46 -6.17 16.51 1.50
N SER A 47 -5.63 15.33 1.76
CA SER A 47 -5.93 14.54 2.96
C SER A 47 -4.64 14.08 3.64
N TYR A 48 -4.60 14.17 4.97
CA TYR A 48 -3.52 13.60 5.76
C TYR A 48 -3.89 12.17 6.18
N VAL A 49 -3.00 11.22 5.94
CA VAL A 49 -3.24 9.79 6.18
C VAL A 49 -2.45 9.35 7.41
N PHE A 50 -3.15 8.95 8.48
CA PHE A 50 -2.51 8.43 9.67
C PHE A 50 -2.02 6.99 9.47
N VAL A 51 -0.80 6.71 9.93
CA VAL A 51 -0.17 5.39 9.82
C VAL A 51 -0.44 4.55 11.07
N GLY A 52 -1.07 3.40 10.88
CA GLY A 52 -1.24 2.38 11.90
C GLY A 52 -0.53 1.09 11.52
N THR A 53 0.78 1.02 11.80
CA THR A 53 1.71 -0.02 11.33
C THR A 53 1.18 -1.45 11.47
N TYR A 54 0.56 -1.78 12.61
CA TYR A 54 0.04 -3.13 12.90
C TYR A 54 -1.48 -3.21 12.79
N GLY A 55 -2.11 -2.35 11.99
CA GLY A 55 -3.57 -2.23 11.94
C GLY A 55 -4.16 -1.65 13.23
N LYS A 56 -3.35 -0.93 14.01
CA LYS A 56 -3.71 -0.22 15.24
C LYS A 56 -2.83 1.01 15.38
N PHE A 57 -3.30 1.99 16.15
CA PHE A 57 -2.53 3.16 16.53
C PHE A 57 -1.88 2.93 17.89
N LEU A 58 -0.60 3.29 18.03
CA LEU A 58 0.07 3.23 19.33
C LEU A 58 -0.51 4.32 20.23
N HIS A 59 -0.85 3.96 21.47
CA HIS A 59 -1.37 4.86 22.51
C HIS A 59 -2.71 5.56 22.22
N LEU A 60 -3.40 5.22 21.12
CA LEU A 60 -4.69 5.81 20.76
C LEU A 60 -5.75 4.74 20.56
N SER A 61 -6.91 4.93 21.19
CA SER A 61 -8.08 4.07 20.97
C SER A 61 -8.80 4.43 19.67
N PRO A 62 -9.65 3.54 19.12
CA PRO A 62 -10.50 3.89 17.98
C PRO A 62 -11.40 5.11 18.26
N ARG A 63 -11.79 5.34 19.52
CA ARG A 63 -12.56 6.53 19.92
C ARG A 63 -11.75 7.81 19.74
N ASP A 64 -10.46 7.79 20.07
CA ASP A 64 -9.60 8.97 19.93
C ASP A 64 -9.31 9.28 18.47
N ILE A 65 -9.12 8.24 17.64
CA ILE A 65 -8.95 8.42 16.20
C ILE A 65 -10.21 9.00 15.55
N LYS A 66 -11.42 8.61 15.99
CA LYS A 66 -12.66 9.25 15.49
C LYS A 66 -12.70 10.75 15.78
N LYS A 67 -12.18 11.20 16.92
CA LYS A 67 -12.15 12.63 17.29
C LYS A 67 -11.27 13.46 16.35
N THR A 68 -10.24 12.86 15.74
CA THR A 68 -9.35 13.57 14.79
C THR A 68 -10.05 13.89 13.47
N LYS A 69 -11.23 13.31 13.21
CA LYS A 69 -11.97 13.41 11.94
C LYS A 69 -11.14 12.90 10.75
N THR A 70 -10.20 11.98 10.99
CA THR A 70 -9.48 11.34 9.89
C THR A 70 -10.47 10.64 8.95
N GLN A 71 -10.26 10.86 7.65
CA GLN A 71 -11.10 10.30 6.60
C GLN A 71 -10.53 8.99 6.08
N VAL A 72 -9.24 8.73 6.31
CA VAL A 72 -8.54 7.57 5.78
C VAL A 72 -7.33 7.23 6.64
N VAL A 73 -7.04 5.94 6.75
CA VAL A 73 -5.89 5.43 7.51
C VAL A 73 -5.11 4.42 6.68
N ILE A 74 -3.81 4.34 6.88
CA ILE A 74 -2.94 3.37 6.19
C ILE A 74 -2.34 2.38 7.18
N ALA A 75 -2.30 1.11 6.77
CA ALA A 75 -1.59 0.06 7.48
C ALA A 75 -0.49 -0.55 6.61
N ASN A 76 0.39 -1.31 7.25
CA ASN A 76 1.56 -1.85 6.61
C ASN A 76 1.40 -3.34 6.26
N THR A 77 1.47 -3.68 4.98
CA THR A 77 1.30 -5.08 4.52
C THR A 77 2.37 -6.01 5.09
N PHE A 78 3.61 -5.54 5.20
CA PHE A 78 4.72 -6.34 5.72
C PHE A 78 4.48 -6.80 7.16
N HIS A 79 3.95 -5.91 8.02
CA HIS A 79 3.69 -6.26 9.41
C HIS A 79 2.40 -7.09 9.58
N LEU A 80 1.45 -6.98 8.66
CA LEU A 80 0.16 -7.64 8.74
C LEU A 80 0.12 -9.04 8.10
N TRP A 81 1.10 -9.39 7.25
CA TRP A 81 1.06 -10.62 6.44
C TRP A 81 0.78 -11.92 7.23
N LYS A 82 1.46 -12.17 8.37
CA LYS A 82 1.26 -13.35 9.22
C LYS A 82 -0.17 -13.39 9.77
N SER A 83 -0.69 -12.24 10.22
CA SER A 83 -2.04 -12.11 10.79
C SER A 83 -3.11 -12.28 9.72
N VAL A 84 -2.91 -11.69 8.54
CA VAL A 84 -3.89 -11.74 7.46
C VAL A 84 -3.98 -13.14 6.85
N ILE A 85 -2.88 -13.88 6.77
CA ILE A 85 -2.90 -15.27 6.30
C ILE A 85 -3.80 -16.13 7.19
N LYS A 86 -3.77 -15.93 8.51
CA LYS A 86 -4.62 -16.63 9.49
C LYS A 86 -6.06 -16.10 9.55
N HIS A 87 -6.32 -14.92 8.99
CA HIS A 87 -7.66 -14.32 9.01
C HIS A 87 -8.62 -15.10 8.10
N ARG A 88 -9.75 -15.52 8.68
CA ARG A 88 -10.88 -16.09 7.94
C ARG A 88 -11.72 -14.97 7.34
N ASN A 89 -12.35 -15.22 6.20
CA ASN A 89 -13.24 -14.24 5.57
C ASN A 89 -14.41 -13.92 6.51
N THR A 90 -14.64 -12.63 6.79
CA THR A 90 -15.77 -12.15 7.58
C THR A 90 -16.52 -11.06 6.84
N LYS A 91 -17.67 -10.59 7.37
CA LYS A 91 -18.42 -9.46 6.81
C LYS A 91 -17.64 -8.13 6.84
N LYS A 92 -16.66 -7.99 7.75
CA LYS A 92 -15.77 -6.81 7.83
C LYS A 92 -14.40 -7.15 7.25
N THR A 93 -13.72 -6.17 6.68
CA THR A 93 -12.34 -6.37 6.23
C THR A 93 -11.42 -6.49 7.43
N PHE A 94 -10.21 -7.03 7.22
CA PHE A 94 -9.24 -7.18 8.30
C PHE A 94 -8.94 -5.82 8.93
N LEU A 95 -8.79 -4.76 8.13
CA LEU A 95 -8.50 -3.42 8.64
C LEU A 95 -9.67 -2.76 9.35
N THR A 96 -10.89 -2.85 8.82
CA THR A 96 -12.07 -2.29 9.52
C THR A 96 -12.20 -2.91 10.91
N LYS A 97 -11.93 -4.22 11.02
CA LYS A 97 -11.91 -4.92 12.32
C LYS A 97 -10.73 -4.51 13.19
N SER A 98 -9.52 -4.49 12.63
CA SER A 98 -8.28 -4.22 13.36
C SER A 98 -8.23 -2.79 13.93
N PHE A 99 -8.64 -1.80 13.12
CA PHE A 99 -8.68 -0.41 13.56
C PHE A 99 -9.90 -0.08 14.42
N GLY A 100 -10.98 -0.87 14.36
CA GLY A 100 -12.25 -0.52 15.02
C GLY A 100 -12.93 0.71 14.40
N LEU A 101 -12.61 1.04 13.15
CA LEU A 101 -13.12 2.18 12.39
C LEU A 101 -13.79 1.69 11.12
N ASN A 102 -14.89 2.33 10.73
CA ASN A 102 -15.58 2.09 9.46
C ASN A 102 -15.42 3.32 8.55
N ILE A 103 -14.20 3.51 8.07
CA ILE A 103 -13.77 4.59 7.19
C ILE A 103 -12.89 3.99 6.08
N PRO A 104 -12.63 4.72 4.98
CA PRO A 104 -11.66 4.31 3.97
C PRO A 104 -10.31 3.89 4.56
N THR A 105 -9.71 2.85 3.97
CA THR A 105 -8.42 2.31 4.41
C THR A 105 -7.46 2.12 3.25
N MET A 106 -6.17 2.25 3.56
CA MET A 106 -5.07 1.99 2.63
C MET A 106 -4.13 0.91 3.17
N THR A 107 -3.43 0.22 2.27
CA THR A 107 -2.26 -0.59 2.61
C THR A 107 -1.10 -0.27 1.71
N ASP A 108 0.10 -0.11 2.27
CA ASP A 108 1.31 -0.07 1.45
C ASP A 108 1.62 -1.44 0.81
N SER A 109 2.56 -1.48 -0.13
CA SER A 109 2.93 -2.72 -0.83
C SER A 109 3.81 -3.65 0.01
N GLY A 110 4.41 -3.15 1.09
CA GLY A 110 5.47 -3.81 1.87
C GLY A 110 6.87 -3.73 1.25
N GLY A 111 7.01 -3.15 0.05
CA GLY A 111 8.29 -3.09 -0.68
C GLY A 111 9.37 -2.32 0.07
N PHE A 112 9.02 -1.18 0.66
CA PHE A 112 9.95 -0.36 1.43
C PHE A 112 10.52 -1.08 2.65
N GLN A 113 9.72 -1.81 3.41
CA GLN A 113 10.17 -2.50 4.60
C GLN A 113 11.14 -3.61 4.25
N VAL A 114 10.81 -4.40 3.21
CA VAL A 114 11.68 -5.47 2.73
C VAL A 114 13.01 -4.92 2.19
N LEU A 115 12.96 -3.86 1.38
CA LEU A 115 14.15 -3.26 0.79
C LEU A 115 15.00 -2.51 1.83
N SER A 116 14.37 -1.93 2.85
CA SER A 116 15.10 -1.21 3.90
C SER A 116 15.91 -2.07 4.86
N LEU A 117 15.63 -3.38 4.94
CA LEU A 117 16.52 -4.34 5.61
C LEU A 117 17.93 -4.38 4.98
N ALA A 118 18.07 -3.93 3.73
CA ALA A 118 19.35 -3.84 3.06
C ALA A 118 20.09 -2.53 3.26
N PHE A 119 19.41 -1.49 3.74
CA PHE A 119 19.99 -0.18 4.02
C PHE A 119 20.83 -0.17 5.31
N ASP A 120 20.68 -1.20 6.14
CA ASP A 120 21.41 -1.42 7.38
C ASP A 120 22.80 -2.07 7.16
N ASP A 121 23.17 -2.35 5.90
CA ASP A 121 24.38 -3.09 5.55
C ASP A 121 25.55 -2.12 5.27
N LYS A 122 26.41 -1.93 6.28
CA LYS A 122 27.77 -1.30 6.28
C LYS A 122 27.97 0.11 5.70
N ASN A 123 27.07 0.64 4.89
CA ASN A 123 27.08 2.00 4.39
C ASN A 123 25.90 2.70 5.04
N LYS A 124 26.14 3.76 5.82
CA LYS A 124 25.16 4.56 6.57
C LYS A 124 24.11 5.27 5.68
N ILE A 125 23.47 4.53 4.79
CA ILE A 125 22.40 4.96 3.90
C ILE A 125 21.11 4.64 4.64
N GLY A 126 20.83 5.37 5.72
CA GLY A 126 19.55 5.28 6.38
C GLY A 126 18.42 5.81 5.48
N LYS A 127 17.18 5.76 5.98
CA LYS A 127 16.03 6.46 5.37
C LYS A 127 16.26 7.97 5.21
N PHE A 128 17.28 8.49 5.88
CA PHE A 128 17.74 9.87 5.87
C PHE A 128 19.22 9.90 5.48
N ILE A 129 19.59 10.87 4.65
CA ILE A 129 21.00 11.15 4.35
C ILE A 129 21.61 11.74 5.62
N THR A 130 22.67 11.11 6.13
CA THR A 130 23.54 11.71 7.14
C THR A 130 24.74 12.32 6.41
N ASP A 131 25.37 13.36 6.95
CA ASP A 131 26.46 14.10 6.27
C ASP A 131 27.65 13.21 5.83
N ASN A 132 27.78 12.03 6.42
CA ASN A 132 28.82 11.04 6.12
C ASN A 132 28.36 9.87 5.23
N ALA A 133 27.14 9.92 4.68
CA ALA A 133 26.59 8.85 3.87
C ALA A 133 27.25 8.81 2.48
N ARG A 134 27.91 7.71 2.15
CA ARG A 134 28.52 7.47 0.83
C ARG A 134 27.65 6.52 0.04
N ALA A 135 27.54 6.77 -1.27
CA ALA A 135 26.86 5.86 -2.19
C ALA A 135 27.56 4.49 -2.18
N ASP A 136 26.80 3.42 -1.97
CA ASP A 136 27.31 2.06 -2.13
C ASP A 136 27.53 1.78 -3.62
N LYS A 137 28.79 1.79 -4.06
CA LYS A 137 29.16 1.53 -5.45
C LYS A 137 28.99 0.05 -5.84
N ASN A 138 28.98 -0.86 -4.87
CA ASN A 138 28.99 -2.30 -5.12
C ASN A 138 27.58 -2.90 -5.12
N TYR A 139 26.60 -2.22 -4.52
CA TYR A 139 25.19 -2.64 -4.43
C TYR A 139 25.01 -4.08 -3.90
N LYS A 140 26.00 -4.58 -3.13
CA LYS A 140 25.99 -5.93 -2.56
C LYS A 140 25.29 -5.87 -1.21
N ARG A 141 24.22 -6.64 -1.09
CA ARG A 141 23.35 -6.66 0.09
C ARG A 141 23.34 -8.07 0.65
N SER A 142 23.79 -8.26 1.88
CA SER A 142 23.85 -9.57 2.55
C SER A 142 22.47 -10.02 3.04
N LYS A 143 21.60 -9.07 3.40
CA LYS A 143 20.27 -9.35 3.96
C LYS A 143 19.16 -9.47 2.91
N ILE A 144 19.39 -9.08 1.64
CA ILE A 144 18.40 -9.19 0.56
C ILE A 144 19.00 -9.63 -0.77
N LYS A 145 18.16 -10.24 -1.62
CA LYS A 145 18.43 -10.53 -3.04
C LYS A 145 17.24 -10.09 -3.88
N ILE A 146 17.45 -9.07 -4.72
CA ILE A 146 16.45 -8.56 -5.65
C ILE A 146 16.54 -9.36 -6.96
N THR A 147 15.39 -9.77 -7.49
CA THR A 147 15.26 -10.57 -8.70
C THR A 147 14.10 -10.07 -9.55
N GLU A 148 13.98 -10.52 -10.80
CA GLU A 148 12.82 -10.23 -11.64
C GLU A 148 11.48 -10.65 -11.00
N LYS A 149 11.48 -11.69 -10.16
CA LYS A 149 10.27 -12.21 -9.50
C LYS A 149 9.85 -11.41 -8.27
N GLY A 150 10.77 -10.65 -7.65
CA GLY A 150 10.57 -10.03 -6.35
C GLY A 150 11.85 -10.03 -5.53
N VAL A 151 11.72 -9.88 -4.21
CA VAL A 151 12.81 -9.75 -3.26
C VAL A 151 12.81 -10.92 -2.29
N TYR A 152 13.94 -11.59 -2.21
CA TYR A 152 14.26 -12.48 -1.10
C TYR A 152 14.94 -11.69 0.00
N PHE A 153 14.59 -11.91 1.25
CA PHE A 153 15.14 -11.17 2.39
C PHE A 153 15.22 -12.03 3.64
N LYS A 154 16.15 -11.70 4.52
CA LYS A 154 16.31 -12.35 5.82
C LYS A 154 15.40 -11.69 6.86
N TYR A 155 14.54 -12.47 7.51
CA TYR A 155 13.62 -12.03 8.57
C TYR A 155 13.43 -13.16 9.58
N ASP A 156 13.57 -12.85 10.87
CA ASP A 156 13.66 -13.85 11.96
C ASP A 156 14.73 -14.93 11.64
N GLU A 157 15.92 -14.50 11.21
CA GLU A 157 17.03 -15.34 10.74
C GLU A 157 16.76 -16.28 9.55
N LYS A 158 15.56 -16.23 8.95
CA LYS A 158 15.15 -17.10 7.83
C LYS A 158 14.98 -16.32 6.55
N TRP A 159 15.30 -16.94 5.42
CA TRP A 159 14.98 -16.38 4.11
C TRP A 159 13.47 -16.43 3.86
N LYS A 160 12.94 -15.29 3.41
CA LYS A 160 11.54 -15.08 3.01
C LYS A 160 11.52 -14.44 1.63
N PHE A 161 10.34 -14.45 1.01
CA PHE A 161 10.12 -13.87 -0.29
C PHE A 161 8.92 -12.91 -0.25
N MET A 162 9.05 -11.77 -0.92
CA MET A 162 7.96 -10.86 -1.22
C MET A 162 8.12 -10.34 -2.64
N GLY A 163 7.03 -10.31 -3.40
CA GLY A 163 7.03 -9.86 -4.79
C GLY A 163 5.66 -9.31 -5.19
N PRO A 164 5.54 -8.80 -6.42
CA PRO A 164 4.33 -8.10 -6.89
C PRO A 164 3.06 -8.92 -6.75
N GLU A 165 3.08 -10.20 -7.16
CA GLU A 165 1.90 -11.06 -7.07
C GLU A 165 1.48 -11.32 -5.60
N LEU A 166 2.45 -11.69 -4.76
CA LEU A 166 2.18 -11.98 -3.34
C LEU A 166 1.70 -10.73 -2.60
N SER A 167 2.33 -9.57 -2.85
CA SER A 167 1.92 -8.29 -2.26
C SER A 167 0.47 -7.97 -2.58
N ILE A 168 0.06 -8.06 -3.86
CA ILE A 168 -1.34 -7.80 -4.24
C ILE A 168 -2.30 -8.81 -3.61
N LYS A 169 -1.96 -10.10 -3.57
CA LYS A 169 -2.80 -11.11 -2.90
C LYS A 169 -2.99 -10.82 -1.41
N LEU A 170 -1.92 -10.39 -0.72
CA LEU A 170 -1.98 -10.01 0.69
C LEU A 170 -2.85 -8.76 0.88
N GLN A 171 -2.62 -7.69 0.11
CA GLN A 171 -3.41 -6.46 0.18
C GLN A 171 -4.90 -6.69 -0.10
N LYS A 172 -5.23 -7.57 -1.06
CA LYS A 172 -6.61 -8.01 -1.32
C LYS A 172 -7.22 -8.75 -0.13
N LYS A 173 -6.43 -9.62 0.53
CA LYS A 173 -6.89 -10.32 1.74
C LYS A 173 -7.03 -9.39 2.94
N ILE A 174 -6.18 -8.36 3.04
CA ILE A 174 -6.30 -7.31 4.06
C ILE A 174 -7.61 -6.53 3.86
N GLY A 175 -8.00 -6.33 2.60
CA GLY A 175 -9.27 -5.71 2.22
C GLY A 175 -9.28 -4.21 2.47
N ALA A 176 -8.21 -3.52 2.05
CA ALA A 176 -8.14 -2.06 2.05
C ALA A 176 -8.84 -1.47 0.81
N ASP A 177 -9.41 -0.28 0.91
CA ASP A 177 -10.00 0.42 -0.25
C ASP A 177 -8.95 0.80 -1.30
N ILE A 178 -7.75 1.16 -0.85
CA ILE A 178 -6.65 1.61 -1.72
C ILE A 178 -5.43 0.74 -1.43
N ILE A 179 -4.88 0.16 -2.48
CA ILE A 179 -3.71 -0.72 -2.42
C ILE A 179 -2.63 -0.17 -3.36
N PHE A 180 -1.37 -0.47 -3.08
CA PHE A 180 -0.24 0.07 -3.83
C PHE A 180 0.51 -1.04 -4.58
N ALA A 181 0.94 -0.74 -5.80
CA ALA A 181 1.81 -1.63 -6.56
C ALA A 181 3.13 -1.88 -5.82
N PHE A 182 3.70 -3.07 -5.96
CA PHE A 182 5.01 -3.40 -5.43
C PHE A 182 6.10 -2.80 -6.34
N ASP A 183 7.11 -2.18 -5.76
CA ASP A 183 8.08 -1.36 -6.46
C ASP A 183 9.51 -1.58 -5.97
N HIS A 184 10.49 -1.17 -6.79
CA HIS A 184 11.90 -1.19 -6.43
C HIS A 184 12.34 0.22 -6.02
N ILE A 185 12.51 0.41 -4.72
CA ILE A 185 12.95 1.66 -4.12
C ILE A 185 14.47 1.80 -4.17
N THR A 186 14.92 2.99 -4.54
CA THR A 186 16.33 3.38 -4.59
C THR A 186 16.69 4.29 -3.42
N SER A 187 17.96 4.32 -3.05
CA SER A 187 18.52 5.32 -2.15
C SER A 187 18.63 6.67 -2.86
N PRO A 188 18.47 7.80 -2.14
CA PRO A 188 18.83 9.12 -2.66
C PRO A 188 20.27 9.23 -3.20
N LEU A 189 21.18 8.37 -2.73
CA LEU A 189 22.59 8.34 -3.16
C LEU A 189 22.84 7.41 -4.35
N ASP A 190 21.83 6.66 -4.81
CA ASP A 190 21.99 5.77 -5.94
C ASP A 190 22.18 6.58 -7.23
N ASN A 191 23.16 6.18 -8.04
CA ASN A 191 23.44 6.87 -9.31
C ASN A 191 22.34 6.63 -10.36
N TYR A 192 22.43 7.37 -11.47
CA TYR A 192 21.51 7.27 -12.59
C TYR A 192 21.41 5.84 -13.15
N LYS A 193 22.55 5.14 -13.32
CA LYS A 193 22.59 3.78 -13.90
C LYS A 193 21.80 2.79 -13.05
N TYR A 194 21.87 2.88 -11.73
CA TYR A 194 21.10 2.04 -10.83
C TYR A 194 19.61 2.43 -10.83
N ASN A 195 19.29 3.72 -10.74
CA ASN A 195 17.90 4.21 -10.82
C ASN A 195 17.20 3.78 -12.11
N LYS A 196 17.86 3.88 -13.27
CA LYS A 196 17.32 3.41 -14.55
C LYS A 196 16.94 1.92 -14.51
N LYS A 197 17.76 1.07 -13.88
CA LYS A 197 17.46 -0.36 -13.70
C LYS A 197 16.29 -0.58 -12.75
N ALA A 198 16.24 0.15 -11.63
CA ALA A 198 15.18 0.05 -10.64
C ALA A 198 13.81 0.51 -11.19
N VAL A 199 13.78 1.58 -11.99
CA VAL A 199 12.58 2.04 -12.70
C VAL A 199 12.10 0.97 -13.68
N ALA A 200 13.00 0.39 -14.48
CA ALA A 200 12.65 -0.68 -15.41
C ALA A 200 12.07 -1.91 -14.70
N LEU A 201 12.60 -2.27 -13.53
CA LEU A 201 12.07 -3.35 -12.71
C LEU A 201 10.71 -2.99 -12.08
N THR A 202 10.56 -1.74 -11.63
CA THR A 202 9.28 -1.21 -11.10
C THR A 202 8.18 -1.26 -12.15
N ASP A 203 8.45 -0.89 -13.40
CA ASP A 203 7.50 -1.02 -14.51
C ASP A 203 7.07 -2.49 -14.74
N ARG A 204 8.03 -3.41 -14.76
CA ARG A 204 7.74 -4.85 -14.91
C ARG A 204 6.88 -5.36 -13.75
N TRP A 205 7.21 -5.00 -12.52
CA TRP A 205 6.43 -5.38 -11.34
C TRP A 205 5.04 -4.74 -11.33
N ALA A 206 4.90 -3.49 -11.77
CA ALA A 206 3.60 -2.81 -11.88
C ALA A 206 2.66 -3.54 -12.84
N LYS A 207 3.17 -4.06 -13.97
CA LYS A 207 2.39 -4.90 -14.91
C LYS A 207 1.92 -6.20 -14.25
N ILE A 208 2.76 -6.86 -13.47
CA ILE A 208 2.38 -8.06 -12.70
C ILE A 208 1.32 -7.72 -11.64
N CYS A 209 1.49 -6.59 -10.93
CA CYS A 209 0.53 -6.10 -9.95
C CYS A 209 -0.84 -5.84 -10.59
N LEU A 210 -0.87 -5.14 -11.72
CA LEU A 210 -2.11 -4.84 -12.46
C LEU A 210 -2.82 -6.12 -12.91
N LYS A 211 -2.07 -7.06 -13.49
CA LYS A 211 -2.60 -8.37 -13.89
C LYS A 211 -3.17 -9.16 -12.71
N THR A 212 -2.46 -9.16 -11.57
CA THR A 212 -2.86 -9.90 -10.35
C THR A 212 -4.05 -9.25 -9.65
N HIS A 213 -4.12 -7.92 -9.68
CA HIS A 213 -5.21 -7.15 -9.09
C HIS A 213 -6.53 -7.52 -9.76
N ASN A 214 -6.52 -7.69 -11.10
CA ASN A 214 -7.68 -8.05 -11.91
C ASN A 214 -8.85 -7.08 -11.66
N LEU A 215 -8.92 -6.02 -12.49
CA LEU A 215 -9.83 -4.87 -12.40
C LEU A 215 -11.32 -5.21 -12.27
N ASN A 216 -11.69 -6.48 -12.50
CA ASN A 216 -13.06 -6.96 -12.39
C ASN A 216 -13.61 -7.00 -10.95
N LYS A 217 -12.77 -6.84 -9.91
CA LYS A 217 -13.23 -6.63 -8.53
C LYS A 217 -13.26 -5.15 -8.18
N LYS A 218 -14.47 -4.58 -8.14
CA LYS A 218 -14.75 -3.14 -8.05
C LYS A 218 -14.50 -2.50 -6.69
N ASP A 219 -14.03 -3.25 -5.70
CA ASP A 219 -14.04 -2.81 -4.30
C ASP A 219 -12.71 -2.22 -3.81
N GLN A 220 -11.63 -2.35 -4.59
CA GLN A 220 -10.30 -1.86 -4.23
C GLN A 220 -9.63 -1.16 -5.41
N VAL A 221 -8.96 -0.03 -5.16
CA VAL A 221 -8.22 0.73 -6.18
C VAL A 221 -6.73 0.44 -6.07
N LEU A 222 -6.08 0.16 -7.20
CA LEU A 222 -4.62 0.00 -7.27
C LEU A 222 -3.94 1.30 -7.67
N PHE A 223 -3.09 1.84 -6.81
CA PHE A 223 -2.21 2.96 -7.11
C PHE A 223 -0.85 2.46 -7.61
N GLY A 224 -0.37 3.04 -8.72
CA GLY A 224 1.00 2.88 -9.18
C GLY A 224 1.96 3.74 -8.36
N ILE A 225 3.22 3.33 -8.30
CA ILE A 225 4.30 4.08 -7.66
C ILE A 225 5.27 4.53 -8.75
N VAL A 226 5.42 5.85 -8.90
CA VAL A 226 6.40 6.44 -9.82
C VAL A 226 7.75 6.46 -9.11
N GLN A 227 8.77 5.91 -9.77
CA GLN A 227 10.16 5.87 -9.33
C GLN A 227 11.04 6.69 -10.28
N GLY A 228 12.31 6.93 -9.91
CA GLY A 228 13.27 7.69 -10.73
C GLY A 228 14.35 8.42 -9.95
N GLY A 229 14.23 8.49 -8.61
CA GLY A 229 15.15 9.24 -7.78
C GLY A 229 15.13 10.74 -8.12
N LEU A 230 16.30 11.36 -8.14
CA LEU A 230 16.47 12.79 -8.47
C LEU A 230 16.59 13.05 -9.98
N PHE A 231 16.47 12.01 -10.81
CA PHE A 231 16.73 12.08 -12.24
C PHE A 231 15.42 12.33 -13.00
N LYS A 232 15.52 13.12 -14.07
CA LYS A 232 14.41 13.43 -14.98
C LYS A 232 14.39 12.46 -16.16
#